data_AF-A0A2G2DP54-F1
#
_entry.id   AF-A0A2G2DP54-F1
#
_cell.length_a   1.000
_cell.length_b   1.000
_cell.length_c   1.000
_cell.angle_alpha   90.00
_cell.angle_beta   90.00
_cell.angle_gamma   90.00
#
_symmetry.space_group_name_H-M   'P 1'
#
loop_
_entity.id
_entity.type
_entity.pdbx_description
1 polymer ?
#
loop_
_entity_poly.entity_id
_entity_poly.type
_entity_poly.pdbx_seq_one_letter_code
_entity_poly.pdbx_strand_id
1 'polypeptide(L)'
;MKLFLVSLLVILSLSSCKSEYEERLEQARALKVRLSLVQSNISMNEQSNLSSEVDLLHEEIQFLAKVSGNEKLFLKEVYND
;
A
#
# COMPACT_ATOMS: atom_id res chain seq x y z
N MET A 1 22.16 26.15 -24.36
CA MET A 1 21.13 26.23 -23.30
C MET A 1 19.82 25.52 -23.64
N LYS A 2 19.28 25.60 -24.88
CA LYS A 2 18.01 24.92 -25.23
C LYS A 2 18.02 23.38 -25.10
N LEU A 3 19.15 22.72 -25.38
CA LEU A 3 19.29 21.26 -25.24
C LEU A 3 19.24 20.77 -23.78
N PHE A 4 19.68 21.59 -22.81
CA PHE A 4 19.67 21.21 -21.40
C PHE A 4 18.25 21.17 -20.81
N LEU A 5 17.37 22.07 -21.26
CA LEU A 5 15.96 22.09 -20.85
C LEU A 5 15.20 20.86 -21.35
N VAL A 6 15.50 20.40 -22.56
CA VAL A 6 14.88 19.18 -23.12
C VAL A 6 15.35 17.94 -22.35
N SER A 7 16.64 17.86 -22.03
CA SER A 7 17.18 16.76 -21.22
C SER A 7 16.56 16.69 -19.82
N LEU A 8 16.33 17.86 -19.18
CA LEU A 8 15.71 17.93 -17.86
C LEU A 8 14.25 17.45 -17.86
N LEU A 9 13.48 17.75 -18.91
CA LEU A 9 12.10 17.30 -19.09
C LEU A 9 11.97 15.78 -19.30
N VAL A 10 12.96 15.17 -19.97
CA VAL A 10 13.01 13.71 -20.17
C VAL A 10 13.32 12.97 -18.86
N ILE A 11 14.17 13.54 -18.00
CA ILE A 11 14.52 12.91 -16.71
C ILE A 11 13.31 12.91 -15.75
N LEU A 12 12.51 13.99 -15.75
CA LEU A 12 11.31 14.11 -14.91
C LEU A 12 10.14 13.22 -15.36
N SER A 13 10.11 12.79 -16.62
CA SER A 13 9.06 11.89 -17.14
C SER A 13 9.34 10.40 -16.85
N LEU A 14 10.59 10.05 -16.52
CA LEU A 14 10.97 8.68 -16.14
C LEU A 14 10.68 8.35 -14.67
N SER A 15 10.49 9.36 -13.81
CA SER A 15 10.25 9.15 -12.37
C SER A 15 8.82 8.76 -12.00
N SER A 16 7.88 8.71 -12.96
CA SER A 16 6.47 8.35 -12.70
C SER A 16 6.08 6.97 -13.21
N CYS A 17 7.02 6.16 -13.70
CA CYS A 17 6.76 4.80 -14.17
C CYS A 17 6.75 3.79 -13.02
N LYS A 18 5.85 3.97 -12.05
CA LYS A 18 5.55 2.89 -11.11
C LYS A 18 4.51 1.98 -11.73
N SER A 19 4.71 0.67 -11.64
CA SER A 19 3.68 -0.25 -12.11
C SER A 19 2.46 -0.18 -11.21
N GLU A 20 1.27 -0.45 -11.76
CA GLU A 20 0.05 -0.55 -10.96
C GLU A 20 0.22 -1.55 -9.79
N TYR A 21 0.92 -2.66 -10.03
CA TYR A 21 1.25 -3.64 -8.98
C TYR A 21 2.02 -3.01 -7.82
N GLU A 22 3.10 -2.28 -8.12
CA GLU A 22 3.94 -1.64 -7.09
C GLU A 22 3.18 -0.52 -6.36
N GLU A 23 2.30 0.21 -7.05
CA GLU A 23 1.43 1.22 -6.42
C GLU A 23 0.48 0.57 -5.41
N ARG A 24 -0.18 -0.52 -5.79
CA ARG A 24 -1.07 -1.26 -4.88
C ARG A 24 -0.29 -1.87 -3.72
N LEU A 25 0.93 -2.36 -3.97
CA LEU A 25 1.78 -2.94 -2.93
C LEU A 25 2.19 -1.89 -1.88
N GLU A 26 2.53 -0.67 -2.32
CA GLU A 26 2.80 0.44 -1.41
C GLU A 26 1.57 0.81 -0.56
N GLN A 27 0.39 0.88 -1.17
CA GLN A 27 -0.87 1.14 -0.46
C GLN A 27 -1.15 0.05 0.59
N ALA A 28 -1.01 -1.22 0.23
CA ALA A 28 -1.23 -2.34 1.13
C ALA A 28 -0.23 -2.37 2.30
N ARG A 29 1.04 -2.00 2.07
CA ARG A 29 2.04 -1.85 3.15
C ARG A 29 1.66 -0.74 4.13
N ALA A 30 1.19 0.41 3.65
CA ALA A 30 0.70 1.48 4.52
C ALA A 30 -0.50 1.03 5.37
N LEU A 31 -1.42 0.27 4.77
CA LEU A 31 -2.56 -0.32 5.50
C LEU A 31 -2.11 -1.35 6.54
N LYS A 32 -1.11 -2.21 6.24
CA LYS A 32 -0.52 -3.16 7.21
C LYS A 32 0.07 -2.43 8.42
N VAL A 33 0.76 -1.31 8.21
CA VAL A 33 1.29 -0.48 9.31
C VAL A 33 0.16 0.09 10.15
N ARG A 34 -0.88 0.65 9.53
CA ARG A 34 -2.05 1.16 10.27
C ARG A 34 -2.75 0.04 11.05
N LEU A 35 -2.87 -1.14 10.44
CA LEU A 35 -3.44 -2.31 11.08
C LEU A 35 -2.68 -2.69 12.36
N SER A 36 -1.35 -2.72 12.32
CA SER A 36 -0.55 -3.04 13.51
C SER A 36 -0.74 -2.00 14.63
N LEU A 37 -0.84 -0.71 14.26
CA LEU A 37 -1.12 0.36 15.22
C LEU A 37 -2.51 0.19 15.85
N VAL A 38 -3.56 -0.04 15.06
CA VAL A 38 -4.92 -0.25 15.58
C VAL A 38 -4.95 -1.48 16.49
N GLN A 39 -4.35 -2.60 16.08
CA GLN A 39 -4.25 -3.82 16.88
C GLN A 39 -3.50 -3.60 18.20
N SER A 40 -2.43 -2.80 18.20
CA SER A 40 -1.72 -2.45 19.44
C SER A 40 -2.58 -1.62 20.39
N ASN A 41 -3.44 -0.74 19.86
CA ASN A 41 -4.32 0.13 20.64
C ASN A 41 -5.61 -0.55 21.13
N ILE A 42 -6.06 -1.64 20.49
CA ILE A 42 -7.19 -2.48 20.96
C ILE A 42 -6.97 -3.01 22.37
N SER A 43 -5.71 -3.23 22.76
CA SER A 43 -5.37 -3.67 24.11
C SER A 43 -5.67 -2.62 25.20
N MET A 44 -5.90 -1.35 24.83
CA MET A 44 -5.94 -0.20 25.74
C MET A 44 -7.32 0.48 25.85
N ASN A 45 -8.26 0.27 24.92
CA ASN A 45 -9.56 0.96 24.96
C ASN A 45 -10.69 0.15 24.27
N GLU A 46 -11.94 0.44 24.65
CA GLU A 46 -13.18 -0.31 24.34
C GLU A 46 -13.24 -1.01 22.96
N GLN A 47 -13.43 -2.33 23.00
CA GLN A 47 -13.21 -3.31 21.92
C GLN A 47 -14.09 -3.18 20.66
N SER A 48 -15.25 -2.52 20.72
CA SER A 48 -16.24 -2.64 19.64
C SER A 48 -15.88 -1.84 18.37
N ASN A 49 -15.41 -0.60 18.53
CA ASN A 49 -15.15 0.27 17.38
C ASN A 49 -13.84 -0.08 16.68
N LEU A 50 -12.83 -0.46 17.44
CA LEU A 50 -11.52 -0.84 16.91
C LEU A 50 -11.55 -2.18 16.17
N SER A 51 -12.43 -3.13 16.58
CA SER A 51 -12.64 -4.38 15.84
C SER A 51 -13.11 -4.11 14.41
N SER A 52 -14.05 -3.17 14.24
CA SER A 52 -14.58 -2.81 12.92
C SER A 52 -13.53 -2.18 12.01
N GLU A 53 -12.59 -1.40 12.57
CA GLU A 53 -11.50 -0.81 11.80
C GLU A 53 -10.47 -1.87 11.35
N VAL A 54 -10.17 -2.86 12.19
CA VAL A 54 -9.28 -3.97 11.81
C VAL A 54 -9.84 -4.77 10.65
N ASP A 55 -11.15 -5.04 10.68
CA ASP A 55 -11.84 -5.79 9.63
C ASP A 55 -11.81 -5.02 8.30
N LEU A 56 -12.14 -3.72 8.33
CA LEU A 56 -12.08 -2.85 7.14
C LEU A 56 -10.67 -2.78 6.54
N LEU A 57 -9.64 -2.67 7.38
CA LEU A 57 -8.24 -2.66 6.91
C LEU A 57 -7.83 -3.99 6.28
N HIS A 58 -8.31 -5.13 6.80
CA HIS A 58 -8.10 -6.43 6.16
C HIS A 58 -8.81 -6.51 4.81
N GLU A 59 -10.08 -6.10 4.75
CA GLU A 59 -10.86 -6.12 3.52
C GLU A 59 -10.21 -5.28 2.42
N GLU A 60 -9.68 -4.10 2.77
CA GLU A 60 -8.98 -3.24 1.82
C GLU A 60 -7.68 -3.89 1.31
N ILE A 61 -6.86 -4.49 2.19
CA ILE A 61 -5.66 -5.23 1.77
C ILE A 61 -6.03 -6.40 0.84
N GLN A 62 -7.10 -7.12 1.16
CA GLN A 62 -7.61 -8.21 0.33
C GLN A 62 -8.14 -7.73 -1.02
N PHE A 63 -8.81 -6.58 -1.06
CA PHE A 63 -9.26 -5.96 -2.30
C PHE A 63 -8.06 -5.62 -3.20
N LEU A 64 -7.04 -4.96 -2.65
CA LEU A 64 -5.81 -4.65 -3.37
C LEU A 64 -5.12 -5.90 -3.92
N ALA A 65 -5.07 -6.97 -3.13
CA ALA A 65 -4.50 -8.24 -3.56
C ALA A 65 -5.27 -8.85 -4.74
N LYS A 66 -6.61 -8.83 -4.72
CA LYS A 66 -7.46 -9.34 -5.81
C LYS A 66 -7.26 -8.57 -7.12
N VAL A 67 -7.06 -7.26 -7.05
CA VAL A 67 -6.86 -6.42 -8.25
C VAL A 67 -5.39 -6.32 -8.69
N SER A 68 -4.45 -6.89 -7.94
CA SER A 68 -3.01 -6.85 -8.24
C SER A 68 -2.57 -7.71 -9.43
N GLY A 69 -3.44 -8.62 -9.90
CA GLY A 69 -3.10 -9.60 -10.95
C GLY A 69 -2.36 -10.85 -10.45
N ASN A 70 -1.78 -10.83 -9.25
CA ASN A 70 -1.24 -12.02 -8.57
C ASN A 70 -1.44 -11.94 -7.06
N GLU A 71 -2.66 -12.23 -6.62
CA GLU A 71 -3.08 -12.17 -5.21
C GLU A 71 -2.13 -12.92 -4.26
N LYS A 72 -1.69 -14.14 -4.63
CA LYS A 72 -0.85 -14.96 -3.77
C LYS A 72 0.55 -14.36 -3.57
N LEU A 73 1.17 -13.88 -4.64
CA LEU A 73 2.47 -13.20 -4.54
C LEU A 73 2.33 -11.88 -3.78
N PHE A 74 1.27 -11.12 -4.06
CA PHE A 74 1.00 -9.84 -3.42
C PHE A 74 0.85 -9.99 -1.91
N LEU A 75 -0.01 -10.90 -1.43
CA LEU A 75 -0.18 -11.15 0.00
C LEU A 75 1.12 -11.67 0.64
N LYS A 76 1.89 -12.50 -0.09
CA LYS A 76 3.20 -12.95 0.38
C LYS A 76 4.13 -11.77 0.63
N GLU A 77 4.20 -10.81 -0.28
CA GLU A 77 5.05 -9.61 -0.16
C GLU A 77 4.54 -8.64 0.91
N VAL A 78 3.22 -8.45 1.03
CA VAL A 78 2.65 -7.60 2.08
C VAL A 78 2.97 -8.15 3.46
N TYR A 79 2.77 -9.46 3.70
CA TYR A 79 2.86 -10.02 5.05
C TYR A 79 4.24 -10.57 5.45
N ASN A 80 5.09 -10.98 4.50
CA ASN A 80 6.42 -11.55 4.81
C ASN A 80 7.60 -10.58 4.72
N ASP A 81 7.35 -9.30 4.42
CA ASP A 81 8.29 -8.20 4.73
C ASP A 81 8.23 -7.81 6.21
#